data_AF-A0AAU5DI06-F1
#
_entry.id   AF-A0AAU5DI06-F1
#
_cell.length_a   1.000
_cell.length_b   1.000
_cell.length_c   1.000
_cell.angle_alpha   90.00
_cell.angle_beta   90.00
_cell.angle_gamma   90.00
#
_symmetry.space_group_name_H-M   'P 1'
#
loop_
_entity.id
_entity.type
_entity.pdbx_description
1 polymer ?
#
loop_
_entity_poly.entity_id
_entity_poly.type
_entity_poly.pdbx_seq_one_letter_code
_entity_poly.pdbx_strand_id
1 'polypeptide(L)'
;MTSTGLHRVTVIGCGLIGTSLALALTRAGVEVLLEDHDPDALGRAMLMGAGTPLAPAAPPADLVVIATPPSTVVDVLYEAQARGLGHAYTDVADAKEQIWAEAELRGCDVRGYVPGRPVVGRSSAGRGPADAAEARADLFAGRSWIVCPYPAAEPRALDAVDALVALCGARRRDMSPAEHDRAVAAAPAAAARPAERTADRPAAQRPAERPADGPGERSADRPRGRSAGHATGRNTGRTGHCRA
;
A
#
# COMPACT_ATOMS: atom_id res chain seq x y z
N MET A 1 35.04 14.52 0.90
CA MET A 1 34.52 13.42 1.74
C MET A 1 33.01 13.57 1.78
N THR A 2 32.30 12.97 0.82
CA THR A 2 30.84 13.01 0.73
C THR A 2 30.28 11.97 1.69
N SER A 3 30.23 12.30 2.98
CA SER A 3 29.42 11.55 3.94
C SER A 3 27.98 12.02 3.80
N THR A 4 27.30 11.62 2.73
CA THR A 4 25.85 11.84 2.58
C THR A 4 25.11 10.58 3.05
N GLY A 5 25.45 10.12 4.26
CA GLY A 5 24.69 9.08 4.95
C GLY A 5 23.61 9.73 5.79
N LEU A 6 22.37 9.24 5.71
CA LEU A 6 21.37 9.53 6.73
C LEU A 6 21.81 8.83 8.02
N HIS A 7 21.97 9.59 9.10
CA HIS A 7 22.26 9.05 10.43
C HIS A 7 20.98 8.87 11.23
N ARG A 8 20.04 9.82 11.09
CA ARG A 8 18.74 9.79 11.75
C ARG A 8 17.61 10.16 10.82
N VAL A 9 16.53 9.39 10.88
CA VAL A 9 15.29 9.66 10.16
C VAL A 9 14.10 9.60 11.12
N THR A 10 13.23 10.59 11.04
CA THR A 10 11.92 10.55 11.71
C THR A 10 10.86 10.12 10.71
N VAL A 11 10.07 9.11 11.04
CA VAL A 11 8.96 8.61 10.21
C VAL A 11 7.65 8.90 10.93
N ILE A 12 6.80 9.72 10.31
CA ILE A 12 5.47 10.08 10.81
C ILE A 12 4.43 9.28 10.03
N GLY A 13 3.71 8.37 10.70
CA GLY A 13 2.80 7.40 10.09
C GLY A 13 3.42 6.01 10.02
N CYS A 14 2.90 5.10 10.85
CA CYS A 14 3.33 3.71 11.02
C CYS A 14 2.38 2.72 10.31
N GLY A 15 1.87 3.11 9.13
CA GLY A 15 1.14 2.21 8.22
C GLY A 15 2.05 1.24 7.47
N LEU A 16 1.55 0.62 6.39
CA LEU A 16 2.35 -0.29 5.54
C LEU A 16 3.64 0.38 5.03
N ILE A 17 3.51 1.55 4.41
CA ILE A 17 4.63 2.25 3.77
C ILE A 17 5.63 2.75 4.81
N GLY A 18 5.15 3.48 5.81
CA GLY A 18 6.01 4.03 6.86
C GLY A 18 6.76 2.97 7.65
N THR A 19 6.08 1.90 8.07
CA THR A 19 6.73 0.78 8.78
C THR A 19 7.74 0.06 7.89
N SER A 20 7.42 -0.18 6.62
CA SER A 20 8.36 -0.82 5.68
C SER A 20 9.62 0.02 5.43
N LEU A 21 9.46 1.34 5.34
CA LEU A 21 10.57 2.28 5.18
C LEU A 21 11.43 2.33 6.44
N ALA A 22 10.80 2.43 7.60
CA ALA A 22 11.47 2.42 8.89
C ALA A 22 12.27 1.12 9.11
N LEU A 23 11.73 -0.04 8.71
CA LEU A 23 12.44 -1.33 8.72
C LEU A 23 13.64 -1.36 7.77
N ALA A 24 13.51 -0.81 6.56
CA ALA A 24 14.60 -0.73 5.60
C ALA A 24 15.76 0.12 6.15
N LEU A 25 15.43 1.29 6.70
CA LEU A 25 16.40 2.21 7.29
C LEU A 25 17.09 1.65 8.53
N THR A 26 16.32 1.06 9.45
CA THR A 26 16.88 0.42 10.65
C THR A 26 17.85 -0.70 10.26
N ARG A 27 17.52 -1.52 9.25
CA ARG A 27 18.43 -2.56 8.74
C ARG A 27 19.69 -2.01 8.08
N ALA A 28 19.62 -0.79 7.53
CA ALA A 28 20.78 -0.10 6.98
C ALA A 28 21.62 0.63 8.04
N GLY A 29 21.25 0.53 9.33
CA GLY A 29 21.99 1.12 10.45
C GLY A 29 21.64 2.58 10.74
N VAL A 30 20.55 3.09 10.19
CA VAL A 30 20.03 4.44 10.47
C VAL A 30 19.24 4.43 11.78
N GLU A 31 19.41 5.45 12.61
CA GLU A 31 18.55 5.67 13.78
C GLU A 31 17.17 6.12 13.31
N VAL A 32 16.13 5.32 13.58
CA VAL A 32 14.75 5.63 13.17
C VAL A 32 13.90 6.02 14.38
N LEU A 33 13.34 7.22 14.32
CA LEU A 33 12.36 7.72 15.27
C LEU A 33 10.95 7.64 14.67
N LEU A 34 9.99 7.16 15.43
CA LEU A 34 8.63 6.87 14.97
C LEU A 34 7.61 7.77 15.67
N GLU A 35 6.68 8.31 14.89
CA GLU A 35 5.50 9.01 15.40
C GLU A 35 4.25 8.50 14.67
N ASP A 36 3.19 8.21 15.41
CA ASP A 36 1.86 7.95 14.86
C ASP A 36 0.81 8.44 15.87
N HIS A 37 -0.31 8.92 15.36
CA HIS A 37 -1.49 9.26 16.16
C HIS A 37 -2.18 8.00 16.73
N ASP A 38 -2.06 6.84 16.05
CA ASP A 38 -2.55 5.55 16.53
C ASP A 38 -1.46 4.86 17.36
N PRO A 39 -1.62 4.77 18.70
CA PRO A 39 -0.64 4.12 19.56
C PRO A 39 -0.48 2.62 19.25
N ASP A 40 -1.52 1.96 18.71
CA ASP A 40 -1.43 0.55 18.34
C ASP A 40 -0.58 0.38 17.07
N ALA A 41 -0.68 1.30 16.11
CA ALA A 41 0.19 1.30 14.92
C ALA A 41 1.65 1.53 15.30
N LEU A 42 1.92 2.50 16.16
CA LEU A 42 3.26 2.77 16.70
C LEU A 42 3.83 1.53 17.41
N GLY A 43 3.04 0.93 18.31
CA GLY A 43 3.44 -0.27 19.06
C GLY A 43 3.76 -1.46 18.15
N ARG A 44 2.95 -1.68 17.10
CA ARG A 44 3.21 -2.72 16.10
C ARG A 44 4.52 -2.47 15.34
N ALA A 45 4.76 -1.25 14.87
CA ALA A 45 5.99 -0.90 14.16
C ALA A 45 7.23 -1.11 15.04
N MET A 46 7.17 -0.69 16.30
CA MET A 46 8.23 -0.92 17.29
C MET A 46 8.49 -2.41 17.51
N LEU A 47 7.43 -3.22 17.66
CA LEU A 47 7.56 -4.68 17.83
C LEU A 47 8.23 -5.36 16.63
N MET A 48 8.04 -4.82 15.42
CA MET A 48 8.70 -5.30 14.20
C MET A 48 10.17 -4.89 14.12
N GLY A 49 10.66 -4.03 15.03
CA GLY A 49 12.00 -3.48 15.00
C GLY A 49 12.17 -2.34 13.99
N ALA A 50 11.10 -1.59 13.71
CA ALA A 50 11.13 -0.48 12.76
C ALA A 50 11.82 0.78 13.30
N GLY A 51 11.99 0.90 14.61
CA GLY A 51 12.60 2.07 15.25
C GLY A 51 12.12 2.25 16.70
N THR A 52 12.39 3.42 17.25
CA THR A 52 11.99 3.83 18.61
C THR A 52 11.02 5.01 18.56
N PRO A 53 10.16 5.24 19.56
CA PRO A 53 9.24 6.37 19.54
C PRO A 53 10.00 7.70 19.57
N LEU A 54 9.49 8.70 18.85
CA LEU A 54 10.02 10.05 18.86
C LEU A 54 9.83 10.68 20.25
N ALA A 55 10.95 11.05 20.89
CA ALA A 55 10.92 11.80 22.13
C ALA A 55 10.74 13.30 21.88
N PRO A 56 10.03 14.05 22.74
CA PRO A 56 9.85 15.51 22.59
C PRO A 56 11.15 16.31 22.53
N ALA A 57 12.23 15.80 23.13
CA ALA A 57 13.55 16.43 23.17
C ALA A 57 14.55 15.80 22.19
N ALA A 58 14.08 14.99 21.24
CA ALA A 58 14.96 14.40 20.23
C ALA A 58 15.61 15.51 19.38
N PRO A 59 16.93 15.44 19.10
CA PRO A 59 17.56 16.36 18.16
C PRO A 59 16.93 16.20 16.76
N PRO A 60 16.93 17.27 15.94
CA PRO A 60 16.44 17.22 14.57
C PRO A 60 17.04 16.06 13.78
N ALA A 61 16.21 15.38 12.99
CA ALA A 61 16.64 14.34 12.07
C ALA A 61 17.27 14.93 10.79
N ASP A 62 18.06 14.13 10.09
CA ASP A 62 18.56 14.50 8.77
C ASP A 62 17.40 14.61 7.76
N LEU A 63 16.41 13.73 7.91
CA LEU A 63 15.21 13.67 7.08
C LEU A 63 13.97 13.30 7.92
N VAL A 64 12.86 13.97 7.67
CA VAL A 64 11.53 13.60 8.14
C VAL A 64 10.72 13.03 6.97
N VAL A 65 10.17 11.83 7.13
CA VAL A 65 9.32 11.16 6.14
C VAL A 65 7.88 11.14 6.64
N ILE A 66 6.98 11.75 5.86
CA ILE A 66 5.55 11.82 6.14
C ILE A 66 4.85 10.70 5.38
N ALA A 67 4.49 9.65 6.10
CA ALA A 67 3.81 8.45 5.62
C ALA A 67 2.35 8.38 6.07
N THR A 68 1.68 9.53 6.09
CA THR A 68 0.26 9.68 6.45
C THR A 68 -0.63 9.71 5.19
N PRO A 69 -1.96 9.56 5.33
CA PRO A 69 -2.88 9.71 4.19
C PRO A 69 -2.72 11.07 3.50
N PRO A 70 -2.87 11.15 2.16
CA PRO A 70 -2.64 12.38 1.39
C PRO A 70 -3.37 13.62 1.93
N SER A 71 -4.58 13.45 2.47
CA SER A 71 -5.40 14.54 3.04
C SER A 71 -4.83 15.17 4.32
N THR A 72 -3.78 14.60 4.90
CA THR A 72 -3.17 15.07 6.16
C THR A 72 -1.72 15.47 6.01
N VAL A 73 -1.12 15.27 4.83
CA VAL A 73 0.32 15.47 4.62
C VAL A 73 0.73 16.91 4.90
N VAL A 74 -0.06 17.88 4.46
CA VAL A 74 0.28 19.30 4.60
C VAL A 74 0.22 19.77 6.05
N ASP A 75 -0.82 19.39 6.79
CA ASP A 75 -0.92 19.72 8.22
C ASP A 75 0.23 19.08 9.01
N VAL A 76 0.55 17.81 8.73
CA VAL A 76 1.66 17.10 9.38
C VAL A 76 3.01 17.73 9.01
N LEU A 77 3.20 18.14 7.75
CA LEU A 77 4.41 18.83 7.30
C LEU A 77 4.58 20.16 8.05
N TYR A 78 3.52 20.96 8.10
CA TYR A 78 3.50 22.24 8.79
C TYR A 78 3.86 22.09 10.27
N GLU A 79 3.24 21.14 10.97
CA GLU A 79 3.51 20.88 12.38
C GLU A 79 4.93 20.35 12.62
N ALA A 80 5.42 19.45 11.77
CA ALA A 80 6.78 18.90 11.86
C ALA A 80 7.84 19.99 11.66
N GLN A 81 7.61 20.91 10.72
CA GLN A 81 8.49 22.06 10.49
C GLN A 81 8.43 23.06 11.65
N ALA A 82 7.25 23.36 12.19
CA ALA A 82 7.09 24.23 13.35
C ALA A 82 7.80 23.68 14.60
N ARG A 83 7.83 22.35 14.75
CA ARG A 83 8.56 21.62 15.80
C ARG A 83 10.07 21.48 15.52
N GLY A 84 10.52 21.80 14.31
CA GLY A 84 11.92 21.65 13.89
C GLY A 84 12.40 20.19 13.88
N LEU A 85 11.53 19.25 13.50
CA LEU A 85 11.83 17.81 13.60
C LEU A 85 12.97 17.34 12.69
N GLY A 86 13.34 18.11 11.65
CA GLY A 86 14.50 17.77 10.83
C GLY A 86 14.98 18.87 9.90
N HIS A 87 16.04 18.54 9.16
CA HIS A 87 16.72 19.42 8.22
C HIS A 87 16.16 19.35 6.79
N ALA A 88 15.51 18.23 6.45
CA ALA A 88 14.81 18.01 5.19
C ALA A 88 13.51 17.23 5.45
N TYR A 89 12.57 17.33 4.52
CA TYR A 89 11.24 16.74 4.62
C TYR A 89 10.86 16.07 3.29
N THR A 90 10.16 14.96 3.37
CA THR A 90 9.59 14.26 2.21
C THR A 90 8.29 13.58 2.62
N ASP A 91 7.46 13.25 1.64
CA ASP A 91 6.27 12.42 1.82
C ASP A 91 6.29 11.24 0.84
N VAL A 92 5.30 10.37 0.97
CA VAL A 92 5.11 9.18 0.12
C VAL A 92 3.74 9.17 -0.58
N ALA A 93 3.04 10.30 -0.59
CA ALA A 93 1.66 10.40 -1.03
C ALA A 93 1.51 10.22 -2.54
N ASP A 94 0.27 9.98 -2.98
CA ASP A 94 -0.03 9.66 -4.36
C ASP A 94 -0.39 10.88 -5.22
N ALA A 95 -0.57 12.06 -4.62
CA ALA A 95 -0.90 13.32 -5.28
C ALA A 95 0.23 14.34 -5.05
N LYS A 96 0.63 15.12 -6.05
CA LYS A 96 1.79 16.02 -5.95
C LYS A 96 1.48 17.49 -6.21
N GLU A 97 0.59 17.80 -7.14
CA GLU A 97 0.22 19.19 -7.43
C GLU A 97 -0.58 19.81 -6.29
N GLN A 98 -1.60 19.09 -5.79
CA GLN A 98 -2.45 19.60 -4.73
C GLN A 98 -1.66 19.81 -3.43
N ILE A 99 -0.84 18.83 -3.04
CA ILE A 99 -0.03 18.90 -1.82
C ILE A 99 0.96 20.06 -1.90
N TRP A 100 1.56 20.30 -3.06
CA TRP A 100 2.44 21.46 -3.27
C TRP A 100 1.72 22.78 -3.03
N ALA A 101 0.63 23.00 -3.75
CA ALA A 101 -0.10 24.26 -3.72
C ALA A 101 -0.63 24.55 -2.32
N GLU A 102 -1.10 23.51 -1.63
CA GLU A 102 -1.59 23.61 -0.27
C GLU A 102 -0.44 23.87 0.73
N ALA A 103 0.73 23.24 0.56
CA ALA A 103 1.90 23.49 1.39
C ALA A 103 2.42 24.94 1.24
N GLU A 104 2.46 25.47 0.02
CA GLU A 104 2.79 26.88 -0.25
C GLU A 104 1.79 27.82 0.43
N LEU A 105 0.49 27.58 0.25
CA LEU A 105 -0.57 28.40 0.86
C LEU A 105 -0.56 28.35 2.39
N ARG A 106 -0.21 27.20 2.97
CA ARG A 106 -0.09 27.00 4.41
C ARG A 106 1.14 27.67 5.01
N GLY A 107 2.10 28.09 4.17
CA GLY A 107 3.35 28.73 4.60
C GLY A 107 4.41 27.74 5.06
N CYS A 108 4.40 26.51 4.54
CA CYS A 108 5.47 25.55 4.79
C CYS A 108 6.78 26.01 4.16
N ASP A 109 7.92 25.63 4.73
CA ASP A 109 9.22 25.80 4.08
C ASP A 109 9.36 24.78 2.94
N VAL A 110 8.95 25.21 1.76
CA VAL A 110 9.00 24.41 0.54
C VAL A 110 10.42 24.19 0.00
N ARG A 111 11.43 24.89 0.51
CA ARG A 111 12.84 24.72 0.10
C ARG A 111 13.45 23.47 0.71
N GLY A 112 13.05 23.13 1.94
CA GLY A 112 13.45 21.92 2.65
C GLY A 112 12.59 20.69 2.36
N TYR A 113 11.58 20.81 1.49
CA TYR A 113 10.59 19.75 1.23
C TYR A 113 10.69 19.22 -0.21
N VAL A 114 10.87 17.90 -0.33
CA VAL A 114 11.00 17.19 -1.61
C VAL A 114 10.02 16.01 -1.62
N PRO A 115 8.92 16.07 -2.37
CA PRO A 115 7.95 14.99 -2.42
C PRO A 115 8.48 13.72 -3.08
N GLY A 116 8.03 12.60 -2.54
CA GLY A 116 8.35 11.26 -3.02
C GLY A 116 7.09 10.43 -3.27
N ARG A 117 7.24 9.35 -4.04
CA ARG A 117 6.27 8.27 -4.13
C ARG A 117 6.97 6.95 -4.41
N PRO A 118 7.01 6.01 -3.47
CA PRO A 118 7.36 4.64 -3.78
C PRO A 118 6.29 4.01 -4.68
N VAL A 119 6.70 3.41 -5.79
CA VAL A 119 5.80 2.58 -6.60
C VAL A 119 5.74 1.18 -5.97
N VAL A 120 4.76 0.97 -5.11
CA VAL A 120 4.45 -0.35 -4.55
C VAL A 120 3.41 -1.06 -5.42
N GLY A 121 3.59 -2.36 -5.64
CA GLY A 121 2.55 -3.17 -6.29
C GLY A 121 1.35 -3.34 -5.35
N ARG A 122 0.15 -3.51 -5.91
CA ARG A 122 -0.99 -4.02 -5.13
C ARG A 122 -0.62 -5.43 -4.65
N SER A 123 -0.91 -5.77 -3.39
CA SER A 123 -0.68 -7.13 -2.92
C SER A 123 -1.52 -8.09 -3.79
N SER A 124 -0.94 -9.25 -4.12
CA SER A 124 -1.58 -10.26 -4.98
C SER A 124 -2.86 -10.84 -4.37
N ALA A 125 -3.11 -10.56 -3.09
CA ALA A 125 -4.36 -10.85 -2.42
C ALA A 125 -5.25 -9.62 -2.54
N GLY A 126 -6.36 -9.71 -3.28
CA GLY A 126 -7.39 -8.66 -3.34
C GLY A 126 -8.12 -8.44 -2.00
N ARG A 127 -7.38 -8.28 -0.89
CA ARG A 127 -7.87 -8.05 0.46
C ARG A 127 -7.56 -6.60 0.85
N GLY A 128 -8.62 -5.80 0.95
CA GLY A 128 -8.71 -4.65 1.85
C GLY A 128 -7.64 -3.55 1.71
N PRO A 129 -7.69 -2.54 2.60
CA PRO A 129 -6.60 -1.58 2.73
C PRO A 129 -5.30 -2.30 3.11
N ALA A 130 -4.18 -1.78 2.61
CA ALA A 130 -2.84 -2.25 2.90
C ALA A 130 -2.57 -2.30 4.42
N ASP A 131 -2.64 -3.49 5.01
CA ASP A 131 -2.44 -3.68 6.45
C ASP A 131 -0.97 -3.49 6.83
N ALA A 132 -0.72 -2.78 7.93
CA ALA A 132 0.63 -2.60 8.49
C ALA A 132 1.30 -3.94 8.83
N ALA A 133 0.52 -5.01 9.05
CA ALA A 133 1.03 -6.36 9.27
C ALA A 133 1.76 -6.95 8.04
N GLU A 134 1.56 -6.40 6.84
CA GLU A 134 2.27 -6.80 5.62
C GLU A 134 3.60 -6.04 5.42
N ALA A 135 3.99 -5.19 6.39
CA ALA A 135 5.20 -4.38 6.30
C ALA A 135 6.46 -5.24 6.28
N ARG A 136 7.40 -4.87 5.39
CA ARG A 136 8.66 -5.58 5.17
C ARG A 136 9.74 -4.65 4.66
N ALA A 137 10.98 -4.89 5.09
CA ALA A 137 12.11 -4.03 4.76
C ALA A 137 12.48 -3.99 3.26
N ASP A 138 12.12 -5.02 2.49
CA ASP A 138 12.42 -5.13 1.06
C ASP A 138 11.22 -4.69 0.17
N LEU A 139 10.24 -3.98 0.75
CA LEU A 139 9.05 -3.54 0.04
C LEU A 139 9.38 -2.67 -1.18
N PHE A 140 10.49 -1.94 -1.16
CA PHE A 140 10.88 -1.02 -2.24
C PHE A 140 12.03 -1.53 -3.11
N ALA A 141 12.64 -2.66 -2.75
CA ALA A 141 13.81 -3.20 -3.42
C ALA A 141 13.56 -3.40 -4.93
N GLY A 142 14.39 -2.76 -5.76
CA GLY A 142 14.33 -2.79 -7.22
C GLY A 142 13.15 -2.03 -7.85
N ARG A 143 12.27 -1.41 -7.05
CA ARG A 143 11.09 -0.68 -7.53
C ARG A 143 11.41 0.78 -7.79
N SER A 144 10.62 1.42 -8.64
CA SER A 144 10.74 2.85 -8.89
C SER A 144 10.30 3.66 -7.67
N TRP A 145 11.06 4.70 -7.35
CA TRP A 145 10.66 5.75 -6.43
C TRP A 145 10.60 7.06 -7.22
N ILE A 146 9.39 7.60 -7.37
CA ILE A 146 9.19 8.84 -8.10
C ILE A 146 9.54 10.00 -7.16
N VAL A 147 10.45 10.86 -7.59
CA VAL A 147 10.82 12.08 -6.88
C VAL A 147 10.36 13.26 -7.72
N CYS A 148 9.68 14.21 -7.08
CA CYS A 148 9.17 15.41 -7.74
C CYS A 148 9.87 16.64 -7.17
N PRO A 149 11.13 16.91 -7.57
CA PRO A 149 11.85 18.06 -7.07
C PRO A 149 11.19 19.35 -7.59
N TYR A 150 10.89 20.28 -6.69
CA TYR A 150 10.43 21.60 -7.08
C TYR A 150 11.60 22.53 -7.41
N PRO A 151 11.39 23.59 -8.21
CA PRO A 151 12.45 24.52 -8.57
C PRO A 151 13.17 25.16 -7.37
N ALA A 152 12.48 25.29 -6.23
CA ALA A 152 13.01 25.90 -5.01
C ALA A 152 13.70 24.92 -4.06
N ALA A 153 13.70 23.61 -4.36
CA ALA A 153 14.25 22.60 -3.47
C ALA A 153 15.76 22.76 -3.29
N GLU A 154 16.22 22.74 -2.04
CA GLU A 154 17.64 22.87 -1.73
C GLU A 154 18.41 21.57 -2.00
N PRO A 155 19.68 21.66 -2.44
CA PRO A 155 20.51 20.49 -2.70
C PRO A 155 20.54 19.50 -1.53
N ARG A 156 20.62 20.00 -0.28
CA ARG A 156 20.63 19.15 0.91
C ARG A 156 19.38 18.27 1.05
N ALA A 157 18.21 18.77 0.66
CA ALA A 157 16.96 18.02 0.76
C ALA A 157 16.88 16.96 -0.35
N LEU A 158 17.39 17.29 -1.54
CA LEU A 158 17.54 16.33 -2.62
C LEU A 158 18.52 15.21 -2.26
N ASP A 159 19.68 15.55 -1.69
CA ASP A 159 20.69 14.59 -1.25
C ASP A 159 20.14 13.65 -0.15
N ALA A 160 19.35 14.18 0.78
CA ALA A 160 18.69 13.39 1.82
C ALA A 160 17.67 12.41 1.23
N VAL A 161 16.85 12.84 0.27
CA VAL A 161 15.90 11.95 -0.43
C VAL A 161 16.63 10.93 -1.30
N ASP A 162 17.75 11.29 -1.93
CA ASP A 162 18.59 10.33 -2.67
C ASP A 162 19.12 9.22 -1.78
N ALA A 163 19.66 9.60 -0.61
CA ALA A 163 20.12 8.65 0.38
C ALA A 163 18.98 7.75 0.86
N LEU A 164 17.79 8.30 1.13
CA LEU A 164 16.60 7.53 1.49
C LEU A 164 16.27 6.47 0.43
N VAL A 165 16.16 6.88 -0.84
CA VAL A 165 15.80 5.98 -1.95
C VAL A 165 16.84 4.87 -2.10
N ALA A 166 18.13 5.21 -2.01
CA ALA A 166 19.23 4.25 -2.10
C ALA A 166 19.20 3.24 -0.94
N LEU A 167 19.00 3.69 0.30
CA LEU A 167 18.93 2.84 1.49
C LEU A 167 17.72 1.90 1.47
N CYS A 168 16.61 2.33 0.85
CA CYS A 168 15.45 1.49 0.60
C CYS A 168 15.65 0.48 -0.55
N GLY A 169 16.79 0.50 -1.24
CA GLY A 169 17.07 -0.34 -2.40
C GLY A 169 16.21 -0.03 -3.62
N ALA A 170 15.59 1.15 -3.67
CA ALA A 170 14.71 1.58 -4.75
C ALA A 170 15.51 2.30 -5.86
N ARG A 171 14.85 2.58 -6.99
CA ARG A 171 15.44 3.30 -8.13
C ARG A 171 14.76 4.65 -8.27
N ARG A 172 15.49 5.74 -8.04
CA ARG A 172 15.01 7.11 -8.24
C ARG A 172 14.56 7.32 -9.69
N ARG A 173 13.42 7.97 -9.86
CA ARG A 173 12.92 8.46 -11.15
C ARG A 173 12.34 9.87 -10.94
N ASP A 174 12.85 10.82 -11.71
CA ASP A 174 12.40 12.20 -11.60
C ASP A 174 11.25 12.46 -12.55
N MET A 175 10.23 13.17 -12.06
CA MET A 175 9.08 13.63 -12.83
C MET A 175 8.64 14.99 -12.31
N SER A 176 8.14 15.86 -13.18
CA SER A 176 7.42 17.05 -12.68
C SER A 176 6.12 16.64 -11.98
N PRO A 177 5.62 17.44 -11.01
CA PRO A 177 4.33 17.17 -10.36
C PRO A 177 3.19 16.93 -11.37
N ALA A 178 3.12 17.74 -12.43
CA ALA A 178 2.13 17.63 -13.49
C ALA A 178 2.24 16.36 -14.34
N GLU A 179 3.46 15.89 -14.60
CA GLU A 179 3.67 14.61 -15.29
C GLU A 179 3.30 13.44 -14.40
N HIS A 180 3.64 13.51 -13.10
CA HIS A 180 3.31 12.48 -12.13
C HIS A 180 1.79 12.34 -11.99
N ASP A 181 1.07 13.43 -11.71
CA ASP A 181 -0.37 13.37 -11.45
C ASP A 181 -1.15 12.94 -12.70
N ARG A 182 -0.72 13.36 -13.91
CA ARG A 182 -1.24 12.82 -15.17
C ARG A 182 -0.96 11.33 -15.34
N ALA A 183 0.23 10.86 -15.01
CA ALA A 183 0.57 9.44 -15.11
C ALA A 183 -0.23 8.57 -14.12
N VAL A 184 -0.47 9.07 -12.91
CA VAL A 184 -1.32 8.42 -11.89
C VAL A 184 -2.78 8.40 -12.33
N ALA A 185 -3.29 9.50 -12.88
CA ALA A 185 -4.66 9.58 -13.39
C ALA A 185 -4.90 8.73 -14.65
N ALA A 186 -3.88 8.62 -15.52
CA ALA A 186 -3.92 7.80 -16.72
C ALA A 186 -3.67 6.31 -16.46
N ALA A 187 -3.08 5.96 -15.32
CA ALA A 187 -3.00 4.58 -14.89
C ALA A 187 -4.43 4.06 -14.70
N PRO A 188 -4.84 2.98 -15.39
CA PRO A 188 -6.19 2.49 -15.24
C PRO A 188 -6.44 2.20 -13.76
N ALA A 189 -7.49 2.80 -13.18
CA ALA A 189 -8.17 2.21 -12.04
C ALA A 189 -8.57 0.81 -12.51
N ALA A 190 -7.75 -0.20 -12.20
CA ALA A 190 -7.85 -1.51 -12.81
C ALA A 190 -9.30 -2.00 -12.75
N ALA A 191 -9.89 -2.13 -13.93
CA ALA A 191 -11.25 -2.49 -14.25
C ALA A 191 -12.05 -3.15 -13.09
N ALA A 192 -12.88 -2.36 -12.42
CA ALA A 192 -14.18 -2.88 -11.97
C ALA A 192 -15.07 -3.05 -13.21
N ARG A 193 -14.73 -4.00 -14.07
CA ARG A 193 -15.73 -4.55 -15.00
C ARG A 193 -16.45 -5.64 -14.21
N PRO A 194 -17.76 -5.50 -13.91
CA PRO A 194 -18.52 -6.69 -13.54
C PRO A 194 -18.41 -7.64 -14.74
N ALA A 195 -18.00 -8.88 -14.48
CA ALA A 195 -18.13 -9.95 -15.44
C ALA A 195 -19.63 -10.15 -15.68
N GLU A 196 -20.17 -9.45 -16.67
CA GLU A 196 -21.52 -9.65 -17.14
C GLU A 196 -21.57 -11.03 -17.78
N ARG A 197 -22.23 -11.94 -17.07
CA ARG A 197 -22.42 -13.34 -17.40
C ARG A 197 -23.17 -13.42 -18.73
N THR A 198 -22.45 -13.61 -19.85
CA THR A 198 -23.10 -13.98 -21.12
C THR A 198 -23.53 -15.44 -21.02
N ALA A 199 -24.70 -15.65 -20.41
CA ALA A 199 -25.46 -16.87 -20.60
C ALA A 199 -26.51 -16.60 -21.69
N ASP A 200 -26.61 -17.57 -22.58
CA ASP A 200 -27.70 -17.84 -23.52
C ASP A 200 -27.62 -17.18 -24.91
N ARG A 201 -27.10 -17.95 -25.87
CA ARG A 201 -27.49 -17.84 -27.28
C ARG A 201 -28.17 -19.15 -27.67
N PRO A 202 -29.48 -19.18 -27.96
CA PRO A 202 -30.14 -20.39 -28.41
C PRO A 202 -29.70 -20.72 -29.84
N ALA A 203 -29.43 -22.00 -30.08
CA ALA A 203 -29.10 -22.55 -31.39
C ALA A 203 -30.34 -22.52 -32.31
N ALA A 204 -30.25 -21.76 -33.41
CA ALA A 204 -31.21 -21.83 -34.49
C ALA A 204 -30.85 -22.98 -35.46
N GLN A 205 -31.82 -23.88 -35.63
CA GLN A 205 -31.98 -24.93 -36.63
C GLN A 205 -31.90 -24.33 -38.06
N ARG A 206 -31.51 -25.00 -39.16
CA ARG A 206 -31.83 -26.31 -39.80
C ARG A 206 -30.99 -26.36 -41.12
N PRO A 207 -30.89 -27.43 -41.94
CA PRO A 207 -32.03 -28.20 -42.48
C PRO A 207 -31.87 -29.72 -42.47
N ALA A 208 -32.99 -30.37 -42.76
CA ALA A 208 -33.15 -31.81 -42.84
C ALA A 208 -32.90 -32.29 -44.28
N GLU A 209 -32.23 -33.44 -44.43
CA GLU A 209 -32.49 -34.44 -45.47
C GLU A 209 -31.96 -35.80 -44.97
N ARG A 210 -32.71 -36.86 -45.29
CA ARG A 210 -32.62 -38.28 -44.84
C ARG A 210 -32.30 -39.13 -46.09
N PRO A 211 -32.19 -40.47 -46.01
CA PRO A 211 -31.40 -41.36 -45.13
C PRO A 211 -30.63 -42.44 -45.97
N ALA A 212 -29.72 -43.21 -45.35
CA ALA A 212 -29.39 -44.55 -45.86
C ALA A 212 -28.81 -45.46 -44.77
N ASP A 213 -29.45 -46.63 -44.62
CA ASP A 213 -28.96 -47.97 -44.28
C ASP A 213 -28.27 -48.27 -42.93
N GLY A 214 -28.88 -49.21 -42.18
CA GLY A 214 -28.40 -49.83 -40.92
C GLY A 214 -27.46 -51.01 -41.16
N PRO A 215 -27.51 -52.12 -40.37
CA PRO A 215 -28.03 -52.33 -39.01
C PRO A 215 -26.94 -52.87 -38.03
N GLY A 216 -27.23 -52.94 -36.72
CA GLY A 216 -26.26 -53.46 -35.73
C GLY A 216 -26.83 -53.65 -34.33
N GLU A 217 -27.58 -54.74 -34.19
CA GLU A 217 -28.17 -55.39 -33.02
C GLU A 217 -27.43 -55.32 -31.66
N ARG A 218 -28.21 -55.15 -30.57
CA ARG A 218 -28.38 -56.05 -29.38
C ARG A 218 -28.77 -55.21 -28.14
N SER A 219 -30.05 -55.21 -27.76
CA SER A 219 -30.70 -56.05 -26.71
C SER A 219 -30.24 -55.73 -25.28
N ALA A 220 -31.10 -55.07 -24.50
CA ALA A 220 -31.83 -55.61 -23.32
C ALA A 220 -31.05 -55.29 -22.01
N ASP A 221 -31.61 -54.92 -20.87
CA ASP A 221 -32.93 -55.16 -20.31
C ASP A 221 -33.24 -54.10 -19.21
N ARG A 222 -34.52 -53.94 -18.92
CA ARG A 222 -35.16 -53.10 -17.88
C ARG A 222 -35.32 -53.95 -16.58
N PRO A 223 -36.08 -53.56 -15.52
CA PRO A 223 -36.24 -52.28 -14.80
C PRO A 223 -36.39 -52.43 -13.24
N ARG A 224 -36.65 -51.28 -12.55
CA ARG A 224 -37.32 -51.08 -11.21
C ARG A 224 -36.46 -51.31 -9.95
N GLY A 225 -36.60 -50.57 -8.83
CA GLY A 225 -37.59 -49.57 -8.37
C GLY A 225 -37.00 -48.67 -7.25
N ARG A 226 -37.60 -47.49 -6.99
CA ARG A 226 -38.35 -47.06 -5.76
C ARG A 226 -37.63 -47.39 -4.43
N SER A 227 -37.46 -46.53 -3.41
CA SER A 227 -38.24 -45.41 -2.82
C SER A 227 -37.34 -44.65 -1.80
N ALA A 228 -37.41 -43.32 -1.66
CA ALA A 228 -38.11 -42.54 -0.60
C ALA A 228 -37.80 -42.84 0.89
N GLY A 229 -37.50 -41.78 1.66
CA GLY A 229 -37.51 -41.72 3.14
C GLY A 229 -36.39 -40.83 3.70
N HIS A 230 -36.54 -39.52 3.97
CA HIS A 230 -37.16 -38.81 5.12
C HIS A 230 -36.44 -38.88 6.48
N ALA A 231 -36.46 -37.70 7.15
CA ALA A 231 -36.28 -37.37 8.58
C ALA A 231 -34.82 -37.21 9.11
N THR A 232 -34.33 -35.99 9.37
CA THR A 232 -34.53 -35.08 10.53
C THR A 232 -34.10 -35.64 11.90
N GLY A 233 -33.19 -34.92 12.56
CA GLY A 233 -32.87 -35.11 13.98
C GLY A 233 -32.17 -33.88 14.57
N ARG A 234 -32.96 -33.03 15.23
CA ARG A 234 -32.51 -31.95 16.12
C ARG A 234 -31.90 -32.55 17.39
N ASN A 235 -30.83 -31.96 17.92
CA ASN A 235 -30.34 -32.27 19.26
C ASN A 235 -30.44 -31.04 20.17
N THR A 236 -31.13 -31.21 21.29
CA THR A 236 -31.37 -30.23 22.35
C THR A 236 -30.46 -30.51 23.54
N GLY A 237 -29.78 -29.46 24.03
CA GLY A 237 -29.62 -29.12 25.44
C GLY A 237 -28.88 -30.08 26.39
N ARG A 238 -27.82 -29.57 27.04
CA ARG A 238 -27.63 -29.80 28.48
C ARG A 238 -26.82 -28.68 29.16
N THR A 239 -27.36 -28.25 30.29
CA THR A 239 -26.89 -27.26 31.27
C THR A 239 -25.74 -27.78 32.14
N GLY A 240 -24.99 -26.86 32.76
CA GLY A 240 -24.06 -27.16 33.85
C GLY A 240 -23.28 -25.95 34.36
N HIS A 241 -23.89 -25.17 35.27
CA HIS A 241 -23.20 -24.26 36.18
C HIS A 241 -22.54 -25.05 37.32
N CYS A 242 -21.32 -24.67 37.72
CA CYS A 242 -20.86 -24.70 39.12
C CYS A 242 -19.67 -23.73 39.28
N ARG A 243 -19.79 -22.83 40.25
CA ARG A 243 -18.74 -21.96 40.78
C ARG A 243 -17.91 -22.73 41.82
N ALA A 244 -16.64 -22.34 41.94
CA ALA A 244 -15.88 -22.26 43.18
C ALA A 244 -15.08 -20.96 43.15
#